data_AF-A0A934R6J2-F1
#
_entry.id   AF-A0A934R6J2-F1
#
_cell.length_a   1.000
_cell.length_b   1.000
_cell.length_c   1.000
_cell.angle_alpha   90.00
_cell.angle_beta   90.00
_cell.angle_gamma   90.00
#
_symmetry.space_group_name_H-M   'P 1'
#
loop_
_entity.id
_entity.type
_entity.pdbx_description
1 polymer ?
#
loop_
_entity_poly.entity_id
_entity_poly.type
_entity_poly.pdbx_seq_one_letter_code
_entity_poly.pdbx_strand_id
1 'polypeptide(L)'
;MTNLQSIPGIGKSSLELLEAAGFANAESLAKAGVDELVKELERANQILRIAERAPGRKDIDQWISTARTLTGVEEETVPEMVMPVDYEKSPQAASMLAGAPFAIPLPAKVLVEQKLGVADIPPGILLNRYSGDLEIRVEDRVPASRNPKPPVPVSSNVMISDPGPSRIEIDTARIKSIDVLSGPAPRTGTTKKLAQDDDRVALIRAPRVETNRGKDPSSRRYIRGVLHSHPISLSIGAILTLVLTLLLPAGIVSAGLLLLSDLMPQHFQWVPKWLLVFPLCLPVVGIAWMIWGMNGSCRICGQRLFVPRMCLKNSKAHHVPGLGYILPVSFHMLVFRWFRCTYCGTPVRLKK
;
A
#
# COMPACT_ATOMS: atom_id res chain seq x y z
N MET A 1 38.22 -14.09 -26.52
CA MET A 1 36.95 -13.42 -26.89
C MET A 1 36.39 -14.16 -28.08
N THR A 2 35.39 -15.00 -27.87
CA THR A 2 34.72 -15.74 -28.94
C THR A 2 33.72 -14.82 -29.62
N ASN A 3 33.96 -14.53 -30.91
CA ASN A 3 33.13 -13.64 -31.70
C ASN A 3 31.80 -14.31 -32.06
N LEU A 4 30.70 -13.55 -32.13
CA LEU A 4 29.38 -14.08 -32.50
C LEU A 4 29.32 -14.71 -33.89
N GLN A 5 30.27 -14.36 -34.77
CA GLN A 5 30.41 -14.93 -36.11
C GLN A 5 30.81 -16.42 -36.12
N SER A 6 31.33 -16.96 -35.00
CA SER A 6 31.70 -18.38 -34.92
C SER A 6 30.49 -19.30 -34.66
N ILE A 7 29.30 -18.74 -34.40
CA ILE A 7 28.09 -19.52 -34.17
C ILE A 7 27.42 -19.80 -35.53
N PRO A 8 27.22 -21.09 -35.89
CA PRO A 8 26.55 -21.46 -37.13
C PRO A 8 25.09 -20.98 -37.13
N GLY A 9 24.66 -20.37 -38.23
CA GLY A 9 23.27 -19.92 -38.43
C GLY A 9 23.00 -18.45 -38.08
N ILE A 10 23.99 -17.68 -37.61
CA ILE A 10 23.84 -16.22 -37.43
C ILE A 10 24.16 -15.50 -38.75
N GLY A 11 23.14 -14.94 -39.39
CA GLY A 11 23.30 -14.09 -40.57
C GLY A 11 23.77 -12.67 -40.22
N LYS A 12 24.21 -11.89 -41.23
CA LYS A 12 24.69 -10.50 -41.04
C LYS A 12 23.64 -9.60 -40.38
N SER A 13 22.38 -9.70 -40.80
CA SER A 13 21.25 -8.96 -40.22
C SER A 13 20.91 -9.38 -38.78
N SER A 14 21.12 -10.66 -38.44
CA SER A 14 20.91 -11.18 -37.09
C SER A 14 22.03 -10.77 -36.14
N LEU A 15 23.26 -10.64 -36.65
CA LEU A 15 24.40 -10.13 -35.91
C LEU A 15 24.20 -8.65 -35.54
N GLU A 16 23.81 -7.82 -36.50
CA GLU A 16 23.51 -6.40 -36.26
C GLU A 16 22.37 -6.21 -35.25
N LEU A 17 21.36 -7.09 -35.28
CA LEU A 17 20.27 -7.09 -34.29
C LEU A 17 20.74 -7.50 -32.89
N LEU A 18 21.61 -8.50 -32.78
CA LEU A 18 22.18 -8.93 -31.49
C LEU A 18 23.08 -7.85 -30.88
N GLU A 19 23.91 -7.20 -31.71
CA GLU A 19 24.72 -6.06 -31.28
C GLU A 19 23.84 -4.88 -30.84
N ALA A 20 22.78 -4.57 -31.60
CA ALA A 20 21.82 -3.52 -31.24
C ALA A 20 21.04 -3.83 -29.96
N ALA A 21 20.79 -5.11 -29.68
CA ALA A 21 20.19 -5.59 -28.43
C ALA A 21 21.18 -5.63 -27.26
N GLY A 22 22.46 -5.31 -27.47
CA GLY A 22 23.49 -5.24 -26.42
C GLY A 22 24.27 -6.54 -26.20
N PHE A 23 24.06 -7.55 -27.05
CA PHE A 23 24.81 -8.80 -27.02
C PHE A 23 25.95 -8.74 -28.04
N ALA A 24 27.13 -8.28 -27.59
CA ALA A 24 28.32 -8.15 -28.45
C ALA A 24 29.22 -9.41 -28.46
N ASN A 25 29.11 -10.29 -27.46
CA ASN A 25 30.01 -11.42 -27.26
C ASN A 25 29.25 -12.73 -27.04
N ALA A 26 29.85 -13.87 -27.42
CA ALA A 26 29.25 -15.19 -27.23
C ALA A 26 29.03 -15.54 -25.73
N GLU A 27 29.85 -14.99 -24.83
CA GLU A 27 29.68 -15.15 -23.38
C GLU A 27 28.41 -14.45 -22.85
N SER A 28 28.08 -13.28 -23.39
CA SER A 28 26.84 -12.56 -23.04
C SER A 28 25.61 -13.30 -23.55
N LEU A 29 25.72 -13.90 -24.74
CA LEU A 29 24.65 -14.71 -25.33
C LEU A 29 24.42 -16.00 -24.53
N ALA A 30 25.48 -16.66 -24.07
CA ALA A 30 25.39 -17.90 -23.30
C ALA A 30 24.64 -17.75 -21.96
N LYS A 31 24.72 -16.56 -21.35
CA LYS A 31 24.05 -16.21 -20.08
C LYS A 31 22.62 -15.71 -20.24
N ALA A 32 22.18 -15.41 -21.47
CA ALA A 32 20.85 -14.89 -21.72
C ALA A 32 19.78 -15.99 -21.59
N GLY A 33 18.61 -15.62 -21.06
CA GLY A 33 17.42 -16.47 -21.09
C GLY A 33 16.75 -16.46 -22.47
N VAL A 34 16.36 -17.62 -22.99
CA VAL A 34 15.74 -17.78 -24.32
C VAL A 34 14.53 -16.86 -24.49
N ASP A 35 13.66 -16.79 -23.48
CA ASP A 35 12.41 -16.01 -23.54
C ASP A 35 12.61 -14.50 -23.39
N GLU A 36 13.69 -14.11 -22.72
CA GLU A 36 14.07 -12.71 -22.56
C GLU A 36 14.68 -12.19 -23.88
N LEU A 37 15.59 -12.97 -24.46
CA LEU A 37 16.26 -12.62 -25.71
C LEU A 37 15.30 -12.54 -26.90
N VAL A 38 14.30 -13.43 -26.98
CA VAL A 38 13.25 -13.35 -28.02
C VAL A 38 12.51 -12.01 -27.95
N LYS A 39 12.12 -11.57 -26.74
CA LYS A 39 11.39 -10.31 -26.55
C LYS A 39 12.26 -9.10 -26.85
N GLU A 40 13.54 -9.15 -26.48
CA GLU A 40 14.49 -8.06 -26.74
C GLU A 40 14.79 -7.93 -28.23
N LEU A 41 14.98 -9.05 -28.95
CA LEU A 41 15.19 -9.04 -30.39
C LEU A 41 13.95 -8.62 -31.16
N GLU A 42 12.75 -9.03 -30.73
CA GLU A 42 11.49 -8.57 -31.32
C GLU A 42 11.30 -7.06 -31.13
N ARG A 43 11.57 -6.55 -29.92
CA ARG A 43 11.54 -5.11 -29.62
C ARG A 43 12.57 -4.34 -30.44
N ALA A 44 13.81 -4.83 -30.52
CA ALA A 44 14.88 -4.19 -31.28
C ALA A 44 14.54 -4.15 -32.79
N ASN A 45 14.00 -5.24 -33.33
CA ASN A 45 13.62 -5.29 -34.75
C ASN A 45 12.38 -4.41 -35.06
N GLN A 46 11.46 -4.25 -34.11
CA GLN A 46 10.32 -3.33 -34.26
C GLN A 46 10.76 -1.86 -34.38
N ILE A 47 11.80 -1.48 -33.64
CA ILE A 47 12.31 -0.10 -33.59
C ILE A 47 13.25 0.17 -34.77
N LEU A 48 14.20 -0.73 -35.02
CA LEU A 48 15.30 -0.50 -35.95
C LEU A 48 15.04 -1.06 -37.36
N ARG A 49 14.06 -1.97 -37.51
CA ARG A 49 13.66 -2.60 -38.79
C ARG A 49 14.84 -3.16 -39.60
N ILE A 50 15.81 -3.77 -38.90
CA ILE A 50 17.06 -4.27 -39.50
C ILE A 50 16.81 -5.56 -40.30
N ALA A 51 15.89 -6.42 -39.86
CA ALA A 51 15.47 -7.61 -40.57
C ALA A 51 13.98 -7.58 -40.92
N GLU A 52 13.61 -8.15 -42.06
CA GLU A 52 12.20 -8.29 -42.47
C GLU A 52 11.38 -9.11 -41.47
N ARG A 53 12.02 -10.07 -40.77
CA ARG A 53 11.40 -10.89 -39.73
C ARG A 53 12.40 -11.15 -38.59
N ALA A 54 11.93 -11.00 -37.35
CA ALA A 54 12.73 -11.36 -36.17
C ALA A 54 13.01 -12.88 -36.14
N PRO A 55 14.19 -13.31 -35.64
CA PRO A 55 14.54 -14.72 -35.55
C PRO A 55 13.57 -15.47 -34.64
N GLY A 56 13.29 -16.74 -34.98
CA GLY A 56 12.34 -17.55 -34.23
C GLY A 56 12.95 -18.06 -32.92
N ARG A 57 12.08 -18.41 -31.95
CA ARG A 57 12.49 -18.99 -30.65
C ARG A 57 13.40 -20.22 -30.81
N LYS A 58 13.18 -21.04 -31.84
CA LYS A 58 14.00 -22.23 -32.13
C LYS A 58 15.42 -21.89 -32.58
N ASP A 59 15.57 -20.85 -33.39
CA ASP A 59 16.88 -20.42 -33.90
C ASP A 59 17.70 -19.80 -32.77
N ILE A 60 17.05 -19.01 -31.93
CA ILE A 60 17.65 -18.40 -30.73
C ILE A 60 18.08 -19.46 -29.71
N ASP A 61 17.26 -20.49 -29.50
CA ASP A 61 17.59 -21.62 -28.62
C ASP A 61 18.85 -22.36 -29.11
N GLN A 62 18.96 -22.60 -30.42
CA GLN A 62 20.16 -23.18 -31.05
C GLN A 62 21.39 -22.28 -30.93
N TRP A 63 21.23 -20.96 -31.03
CA TRP A 63 22.34 -20.02 -30.87
C TRP A 63 22.83 -20.00 -29.42
N ILE A 64 21.92 -19.99 -28.44
CA ILE A 64 22.28 -20.04 -27.02
C ILE A 64 22.94 -21.38 -26.67
N SER A 65 22.40 -22.51 -27.13
CA SER A 65 22.99 -23.82 -26.86
C SER A 65 24.40 -23.92 -27.44
N THR A 66 24.61 -23.39 -28.65
CA THR A 66 25.93 -23.40 -29.31
C THR A 66 26.89 -22.39 -28.67
N ALA A 67 26.40 -21.24 -28.20
CA ALA A 67 27.20 -20.31 -27.42
C ALA A 67 27.65 -20.92 -26.09
N ARG A 68 26.79 -21.69 -25.42
CA ARG A 68 27.11 -22.41 -24.18
C ARG A 68 28.16 -23.50 -24.41
N THR A 69 28.05 -24.30 -25.48
CA THR A 69 29.08 -25.32 -25.79
C THR A 69 30.43 -24.71 -26.12
N LEU A 70 30.47 -23.56 -26.79
CA LEU A 70 31.71 -22.86 -27.14
C LEU A 70 32.35 -22.12 -25.95
N THR A 71 31.57 -21.69 -24.97
CA THR A 71 32.06 -20.89 -23.82
C THR A 71 32.25 -21.70 -22.55
N GLY A 72 31.75 -22.93 -22.48
CA GLY A 72 31.87 -23.80 -21.30
C GLY A 72 31.08 -23.32 -20.08
N VAL A 73 30.13 -22.40 -20.28
CA VAL A 73 29.25 -21.89 -19.22
C VAL A 73 28.09 -22.87 -19.05
N GLU A 74 28.14 -23.69 -17.99
CA GLU A 74 27.00 -24.51 -17.58
C GLU A 74 25.86 -23.63 -17.06
N GLU A 75 24.64 -24.10 -17.31
CA GLU A 75 23.39 -23.42 -16.96
C GLU A 75 23.33 -23.15 -15.45
N GLU A 76 23.35 -21.86 -15.06
CA GLU A 76 22.78 -21.45 -13.78
C GLU A 76 21.28 -21.76 -13.86
N THR A 77 20.92 -22.98 -13.49
CA THR A 77 19.56 -23.37 -13.21
C THR A 77 19.06 -22.42 -12.13
N VAL A 78 18.30 -21.41 -12.55
CA VAL A 78 17.56 -20.55 -11.62
C VAL A 78 16.73 -21.52 -10.78
N PRO A 79 16.97 -21.64 -9.46
CA PRO A 79 16.19 -22.55 -8.65
C PRO A 79 14.74 -22.12 -8.82
N GLU A 80 13.88 -23.06 -9.24
CA GLU A 80 12.44 -22.86 -9.31
C GLU A 80 12.04 -22.16 -8.02
N MET A 81 11.43 -20.98 -8.14
CA MET A 81 10.78 -20.34 -7.01
C MET A 81 9.72 -21.31 -6.53
N VAL A 82 10.05 -22.07 -5.49
CA VAL A 82 9.13 -22.99 -4.82
C VAL A 82 7.93 -22.14 -4.43
N MET A 83 6.81 -22.40 -5.08
CA MET A 83 5.51 -21.85 -4.72
C MET A 83 5.30 -21.96 -3.21
N PRO A 84 4.54 -21.04 -2.57
CA PRO A 84 4.17 -21.17 -1.17
C PRO A 84 3.65 -22.59 -0.92
N VAL A 85 4.30 -23.31 -0.01
CA VAL A 85 3.95 -24.68 0.37
C VAL A 85 2.45 -24.72 0.72
N ASP A 86 1.63 -25.45 -0.05
CA ASP A 86 0.21 -25.68 0.25
C ASP A 86 0.12 -26.56 1.50
N TYR A 87 0.16 -25.93 2.68
CA TYR A 87 0.09 -26.63 3.97
C TYR A 87 -1.21 -27.43 4.16
N GLU A 88 -2.26 -27.17 3.37
CA GLU A 88 -3.53 -27.90 3.37
C GLU A 88 -3.38 -29.38 2.97
N LYS A 89 -2.34 -29.71 2.19
CA LYS A 89 -2.07 -31.10 1.76
C LYS A 89 -1.19 -31.87 2.76
N SER A 90 -0.72 -31.22 3.81
CA SER A 90 0.10 -31.91 4.81
C SER A 90 -0.77 -32.89 5.62
N PRO A 91 -0.30 -34.12 5.87
CA PRO A 91 -1.05 -35.11 6.64
C PRO A 91 -1.36 -34.62 8.06
N GLN A 92 -0.48 -33.77 8.61
CA GLN A 92 -0.66 -33.13 9.91
C GLN A 92 -1.81 -32.10 9.89
N ALA A 93 -1.86 -31.20 8.90
CA ALA A 93 -2.98 -30.25 8.79
C ALA A 93 -4.30 -30.97 8.51
N ALA A 94 -4.30 -32.04 7.71
CA ALA A 94 -5.49 -32.85 7.47
C ALA A 94 -6.04 -33.48 8.76
N SER A 95 -5.16 -33.98 9.64
CA SER A 95 -5.55 -34.52 10.95
C SER A 95 -6.14 -33.44 11.88
N MET A 96 -5.58 -32.22 11.85
CA MET A 96 -6.08 -31.09 12.64
C MET A 96 -7.43 -30.59 12.11
N LEU A 97 -7.60 -30.49 10.79
CA LEU A 97 -8.84 -30.08 10.15
C LEU A 97 -9.97 -31.10 10.40
N ALA A 98 -9.65 -32.40 10.43
CA ALA A 98 -10.62 -33.45 10.74
C ALA A 98 -11.16 -33.37 12.19
N GLY A 99 -10.33 -32.89 13.13
CA GLY A 99 -10.73 -32.66 14.52
C GLY A 99 -11.30 -31.27 14.81
N ALA A 100 -11.28 -30.35 13.84
CA ALA A 100 -11.66 -28.97 14.07
C ALA A 100 -13.19 -28.79 14.10
N PRO A 101 -13.73 -28.07 15.10
CA PRO A 101 -15.15 -27.72 15.10
C PRO A 101 -15.46 -26.77 13.94
N PHE A 102 -16.38 -27.16 13.07
CA PHE A 102 -16.86 -26.32 11.97
C PHE A 102 -18.26 -25.78 12.27
N ALA A 103 -18.52 -24.54 11.86
CA ALA A 103 -19.82 -23.92 12.02
C ALA A 103 -20.75 -24.35 10.87
N ILE A 104 -21.89 -24.94 11.22
CA ILE A 104 -22.95 -25.24 10.25
C ILE A 104 -23.86 -24.01 10.12
N PRO A 105 -24.01 -23.42 8.93
CA PRO A 105 -24.93 -22.31 8.75
C PRO A 105 -26.38 -22.80 8.91
N LEU A 106 -27.09 -22.25 9.89
CA LEU A 106 -28.52 -22.54 10.11
C LEU A 106 -29.39 -21.65 9.22
N PRO A 107 -30.39 -22.22 8.50
CA PRO A 107 -31.32 -21.45 7.71
C PRO A 107 -32.28 -20.63 8.59
N ALA A 108 -32.61 -19.42 8.13
CA ALA A 108 -33.40 -18.46 8.91
C ALA A 108 -34.79 -18.97 9.35
N LYS A 109 -35.42 -19.88 8.58
CA LYS A 109 -36.71 -20.49 8.93
C LYS A 109 -36.65 -21.28 10.24
N VAL A 110 -35.58 -22.07 10.43
CA VAL A 110 -35.38 -22.88 11.65
C VAL A 110 -35.19 -22.00 12.88
N LEU A 111 -34.50 -20.86 12.73
CA LEU A 111 -34.33 -19.89 13.81
C LEU A 111 -35.67 -19.32 14.29
N VAL A 112 -36.59 -19.04 13.36
CA VAL A 112 -37.92 -18.49 13.67
C VAL A 112 -38.85 -19.56 14.25
N GLU A 113 -38.89 -20.75 13.65
CA GLU A 113 -39.73 -21.86 14.11
C GLU A 113 -39.35 -22.33 15.51
N GLN A 114 -38.05 -22.42 15.80
CA GLN A 114 -37.55 -22.85 17.12
C GLN A 114 -37.35 -21.70 18.11
N LYS A 115 -37.70 -20.46 17.73
CA LYS A 115 -37.53 -19.25 18.55
C LYS A 115 -36.10 -19.10 19.12
N LEU A 116 -35.10 -19.51 18.34
CA LEU A 116 -33.69 -19.46 18.76
C LEU A 116 -33.20 -18.01 18.75
N GLY A 117 -32.81 -17.51 19.92
CA GLY A 117 -32.20 -16.22 20.10
C GLY A 117 -30.69 -16.26 19.86
N VAL A 118 -30.07 -15.07 19.72
CA VAL A 118 -28.60 -14.94 19.62
C VAL A 118 -27.89 -15.48 20.86
N ALA A 119 -28.57 -15.50 22.01
CA ALA A 119 -28.04 -16.04 23.27
C ALA A 119 -27.99 -17.58 23.31
N ASP A 120 -28.82 -18.25 22.51
CA ASP A 120 -28.91 -19.72 22.46
C ASP A 120 -27.85 -20.33 21.53
N ILE A 121 -27.19 -19.51 20.72
CA ILE A 121 -26.11 -19.93 19.83
C ILE A 121 -24.82 -19.94 20.65
N PRO A 122 -24.15 -21.11 20.79
CA PRO A 122 -22.90 -21.17 21.53
C PRO A 122 -21.86 -20.24 20.89
N PRO A 123 -21.08 -19.50 21.69
CA PRO A 123 -20.08 -18.59 21.16
C PRO A 123 -19.06 -19.36 20.33
N GLY A 124 -18.93 -19.02 19.06
CA GLY A 124 -17.92 -19.61 18.19
C GLY A 124 -16.52 -19.38 18.76
N ILE A 125 -15.77 -20.46 18.96
CA ILE A 125 -14.36 -20.38 19.36
C ILE A 125 -13.58 -19.86 18.16
N LEU A 126 -13.22 -18.58 18.19
CA LEU A 126 -12.31 -18.01 17.22
C LEU A 126 -10.90 -18.57 17.50
N LEU A 127 -10.32 -19.30 16.54
CA LEU A 127 -8.96 -19.85 16.62
C LEU A 127 -7.89 -18.80 16.98
N ASN A 128 -8.17 -17.51 16.76
CA ASN A 128 -7.35 -16.37 17.20
C ASN A 128 -7.27 -16.16 18.74
N ARG A 129 -7.89 -17.01 19.56
CA ARG A 129 -7.86 -16.93 21.04
C ARG A 129 -7.16 -18.10 21.72
N TYR A 130 -6.62 -19.06 20.97
CA TYR A 130 -5.82 -20.13 21.55
C TYR A 130 -4.40 -19.63 21.82
N SER A 131 -4.01 -19.58 23.09
CA SER A 131 -2.64 -19.29 23.51
C SER A 131 -1.76 -20.50 23.19
N GLY A 132 -1.17 -20.53 22.00
CA GLY A 132 -0.22 -21.58 21.62
C GLY A 132 0.14 -21.68 20.14
N ASP A 133 -0.71 -21.22 19.22
CA ASP A 133 -0.57 -21.57 17.79
C ASP A 133 -0.03 -20.45 16.87
N LEU A 134 0.51 -19.36 17.44
CA LEU A 134 1.06 -18.23 16.68
C LEU A 134 2.59 -18.10 16.85
N GLU A 135 3.31 -19.23 16.85
CA GLU A 135 4.73 -19.23 16.49
C GLU A 135 4.84 -19.66 15.03
N ILE A 136 4.69 -18.69 14.12
CA ILE A 136 5.17 -18.88 12.74
C ILE A 136 6.69 -18.98 12.87
N ARG A 137 7.23 -20.21 12.79
CA ARG A 137 8.66 -20.43 12.55
C ARG A 137 9.00 -19.82 11.19
N VAL A 138 9.47 -18.58 11.22
CA VAL A 138 10.22 -18.02 10.10
C VAL A 138 11.56 -18.74 10.12
N GLU A 139 11.72 -19.76 9.29
CA GLU A 139 13.04 -20.33 9.07
C GLU A 139 13.89 -19.26 8.38
N ASP A 140 14.89 -18.76 9.09
CA ASP A 140 15.92 -17.87 8.56
C ASP A 140 16.74 -18.60 7.49
N ARG A 141 16.29 -18.51 6.23
CA ARG A 141 17.14 -18.71 5.06
C ARG A 141 17.01 -17.51 4.13
N VAL A 142 17.57 -16.38 4.57
CA VAL A 142 18.02 -15.36 3.64
C VAL A 142 19.42 -15.78 3.17
N PRO A 143 19.62 -16.22 1.91
CA PRO A 143 20.96 -16.51 1.42
C PRO A 143 21.80 -15.22 1.42
N ALA A 144 22.99 -15.30 2.00
CA ALA A 144 23.94 -14.19 2.03
C ALA A 144 24.29 -13.76 0.59
N SER A 145 24.20 -12.47 0.31
CA SER A 145 24.67 -11.87 -0.95
C SER A 145 26.19 -12.08 -1.08
N ARG A 146 26.58 -13.06 -1.89
CA ARG A 146 27.96 -13.23 -2.36
C ARG A 146 28.15 -12.28 -3.54
N ASN A 147 28.64 -11.06 -3.27
CA ASN A 147 29.56 -10.29 -4.12
C ASN A 147 29.77 -8.87 -3.56
N PRO A 148 30.88 -8.58 -2.85
CA PRO A 148 31.29 -7.20 -2.61
C PRO A 148 31.92 -6.62 -3.88
N LYS A 149 31.33 -5.55 -4.42
CA LYS A 149 31.86 -4.82 -5.60
C LYS A 149 33.08 -3.99 -5.15
N PRO A 150 34.20 -3.96 -5.91
CA PRO A 150 35.39 -3.22 -5.52
C PRO A 150 35.18 -1.69 -5.61
N PRO A 151 35.85 -0.89 -4.77
CA PRO A 151 35.73 0.57 -4.78
C PRO A 151 36.46 1.18 -5.99
N VAL A 152 35.78 2.07 -6.71
CA VAL A 152 36.35 2.83 -7.84
C VAL A 152 37.08 4.07 -7.30
N PRO A 153 38.31 4.38 -7.76
CA PRO A 153 39.05 5.55 -7.32
C PRO A 153 38.46 6.84 -7.91
N VAL A 154 38.46 7.90 -7.09
CA VAL A 154 37.94 9.23 -7.41
C VAL A 154 39.01 10.03 -8.18
N SER A 155 38.70 10.46 -9.40
CA SER A 155 39.41 11.57 -10.07
C SER A 155 38.43 12.53 -10.75
N SER A 156 38.34 13.73 -10.16
CA SER A 156 38.28 15.06 -10.79
C SER A 156 37.35 15.33 -12.00
N ASN A 157 36.31 16.13 -11.70
CA ASN A 157 35.77 17.28 -12.47
C ASN A 157 34.74 17.07 -13.59
N VAL A 158 33.66 16.33 -13.33
CA VAL A 158 32.35 16.59 -13.98
C VAL A 158 31.23 16.39 -12.96
N MET A 159 30.49 17.46 -12.62
CA MET A 159 29.25 17.34 -11.82
C MET A 159 28.12 16.83 -12.73
N ILE A 160 27.71 15.59 -12.53
CA ILE A 160 26.43 15.06 -13.04
C ILE A 160 25.42 15.15 -11.89
N SER A 161 24.21 15.60 -12.21
CA SER A 161 23.10 15.89 -11.31
C SER A 161 22.74 14.75 -10.34
N ASP A 162 22.37 15.16 -9.14
CA ASP A 162 21.95 14.43 -7.94
C ASP A 162 20.92 13.29 -8.17
N PRO A 163 21.25 12.02 -7.90
CA PRO A 163 20.29 10.92 -7.91
C PRO A 163 19.80 10.58 -6.48
N GLY A 164 18.81 11.33 -5.98
CA GLY A 164 17.95 10.92 -4.87
C GLY A 164 18.61 10.73 -3.49
N PRO A 165 17.82 10.68 -2.40
CA PRO A 165 18.37 10.52 -1.07
C PRO A 165 19.06 9.15 -0.95
N SER A 166 20.36 9.18 -0.68
CA SER A 166 21.16 8.03 -0.29
C SER A 166 20.43 7.26 0.80
N ARG A 167 20.31 5.95 0.59
CA ARG A 167 19.77 5.00 1.55
C ARG A 167 20.48 5.23 2.90
N ILE A 168 19.73 5.56 3.93
CA ILE A 168 20.26 5.67 5.30
C ILE A 168 20.74 4.28 5.69
N GLU A 169 22.04 4.05 5.56
CA GLU A 169 22.67 2.81 6.02
C GLU A 169 22.65 2.79 7.54
N ILE A 170 22.16 1.68 8.09
CA ILE A 170 22.08 1.49 9.54
C ILE A 170 23.51 1.30 10.03
N ASP A 171 23.94 2.17 10.94
CA ASP A 171 25.27 2.13 11.54
C ASP A 171 25.44 0.83 12.35
N THR A 172 26.13 -0.15 11.74
CA THR A 172 26.28 -1.52 12.24
C THR A 172 27.06 -1.57 13.55
N ALA A 173 27.84 -0.53 13.87
CA ALA A 173 28.52 -0.38 15.16
C ALA A 173 27.54 -0.21 16.35
N ARG A 174 26.28 0.17 16.09
CA ARG A 174 25.25 0.35 17.12
C ARG A 174 24.39 -0.89 17.36
N ILE A 175 24.55 -1.92 16.52
CA ILE A 175 23.79 -3.17 16.60
C ILE A 175 24.54 -4.10 17.57
N LYS A 176 24.00 -4.27 18.78
CA LYS A 176 24.51 -5.27 19.73
C LYS A 176 24.11 -6.67 19.26
N SER A 177 25.04 -7.61 19.29
CA SER A 177 24.77 -9.02 18.99
C SER A 177 23.78 -9.61 19.99
N ILE A 178 22.95 -10.54 19.50
CA ILE A 178 21.83 -11.11 20.26
C ILE A 178 22.30 -11.84 21.53
N ASP A 179 23.54 -12.31 21.53
CA ASP A 179 24.19 -12.98 22.67
C ASP A 179 24.46 -12.06 23.86
N VAL A 180 24.57 -10.74 23.63
CA VAL A 180 24.73 -9.73 24.70
C VAL A 180 23.39 -9.38 25.34
N LEU A 181 22.27 -9.64 24.65
CA LEU A 181 20.90 -9.46 25.14
C LEU A 181 20.35 -10.68 25.89
N SER A 182 20.94 -11.86 25.69
CA SER A 182 20.52 -13.13 26.31
C SER A 182 21.22 -13.44 27.64
N GLY A 183 22.11 -12.57 28.13
CA GLY A 183 22.52 -12.57 29.53
C GLY A 183 21.33 -12.28 30.47
N PRO A 184 21.35 -12.73 31.74
CA PRO A 184 20.24 -12.52 32.67
C PRO A 184 20.15 -11.03 33.02
N ALA A 185 19.38 -10.28 32.24
CA ALA A 185 19.09 -8.89 32.52
C ALA A 185 18.35 -8.80 33.87
N PRO A 186 18.66 -7.80 34.71
CA PRO A 186 18.00 -7.62 35.99
C PRO A 186 16.50 -7.41 35.74
N ARG A 187 15.70 -8.25 36.39
CA ARG A 187 14.23 -8.18 36.38
C ARG A 187 13.78 -6.86 37.00
N THR A 188 13.69 -5.80 36.21
CA THR A 188 12.82 -4.68 36.53
C THR A 188 11.42 -5.04 36.05
N GLY A 189 10.57 -5.42 37.00
CA GLY A 189 9.22 -5.90 36.77
C GLY A 189 8.41 -4.98 35.86
N THR A 190 7.91 -5.53 34.76
CA THR A 190 6.73 -5.00 34.06
C THR A 190 5.98 -6.16 33.43
N THR A 191 5.18 -6.84 34.26
CA THR A 191 4.09 -7.74 33.84
C THR A 191 2.98 -7.03 33.03
N LYS A 192 3.16 -5.76 32.65
CA LYS A 192 2.22 -4.96 31.85
C LYS A 192 2.46 -5.01 30.33
N LYS A 193 3.59 -5.55 29.85
CA LYS A 193 3.90 -5.52 28.41
C LYS A 193 3.05 -6.49 27.58
N LEU A 194 2.82 -7.71 28.06
CA LEU A 194 2.00 -8.70 27.35
C LEU A 194 0.54 -8.22 27.17
N ALA A 195 -0.04 -7.65 28.24
CA ALA A 195 -1.38 -7.07 28.19
C ALA A 195 -1.47 -5.85 27.26
N GLN A 196 -0.39 -5.08 27.10
CA GLN A 196 -0.35 -3.89 26.23
C GLN A 196 -0.35 -4.25 24.74
N ASP A 197 0.34 -5.30 24.33
CA ASP A 197 0.39 -5.70 22.92
C ASP A 197 -0.91 -6.39 22.49
N ASP A 198 -1.54 -7.20 23.36
CA ASP A 198 -2.89 -7.70 23.12
C ASP A 198 -3.93 -6.57 23.09
N ASP A 199 -3.82 -5.57 23.96
CA ASP A 199 -4.69 -4.38 23.92
C ASP A 199 -4.47 -3.59 22.62
N ARG A 200 -3.24 -3.47 22.13
CA ARG A 200 -2.94 -2.82 20.85
C ARG A 200 -3.59 -3.58 19.69
N VAL A 201 -3.47 -4.91 19.65
CA VAL A 201 -4.07 -5.75 18.60
C VAL A 201 -5.60 -5.75 18.69
N ALA A 202 -6.18 -5.78 19.89
CA ALA A 202 -7.63 -5.69 20.11
C ALA A 202 -8.20 -4.31 19.72
N LEU A 203 -7.46 -3.24 20.01
CA LEU A 203 -7.79 -1.89 19.56
C LEU A 203 -7.76 -1.75 18.03
N ILE A 204 -7.02 -2.61 17.32
CA ILE A 204 -6.90 -2.59 15.85
C ILE A 204 -8.13 -3.23 15.17
N ARG A 205 -8.80 -4.24 15.76
CA ARG A 205 -9.78 -5.05 15.01
C ARG A 205 -11.26 -4.87 15.38
N ALA A 206 -11.61 -4.62 16.65
CA ALA A 206 -13.02 -4.51 17.07
C ALA A 206 -13.27 -3.41 18.13
N PRO A 207 -14.48 -2.81 18.21
CA PRO A 207 -14.86 -1.93 19.32
C PRO A 207 -14.88 -2.71 20.64
N ARG A 208 -14.41 -2.08 21.73
CA ARG A 208 -14.60 -2.65 23.07
C ARG A 208 -16.09 -2.73 23.38
N VAL A 209 -16.51 -3.81 24.04
CA VAL A 209 -17.92 -4.04 24.44
C VAL A 209 -18.44 -2.88 25.30
N GLU A 210 -17.57 -2.33 26.16
CA GLU A 210 -17.86 -1.16 27.00
C GLU A 210 -18.26 0.09 26.21
N THR A 211 -17.62 0.34 25.05
CA THR A 211 -17.82 1.55 24.24
C THR A 211 -19.24 1.66 23.67
N ASN A 212 -19.89 0.51 23.48
CA ASN A 212 -21.23 0.40 22.89
C ASN A 212 -22.28 -0.13 23.88
N ARG A 213 -21.94 -0.25 25.17
CA ARG A 213 -22.89 -0.71 26.19
C ARG A 213 -24.10 0.23 26.24
N GLY A 214 -25.31 -0.34 26.13
CA GLY A 214 -26.57 0.41 26.17
C GLY A 214 -26.87 1.25 24.92
N LYS A 215 -26.16 1.05 23.80
CA LYS A 215 -26.47 1.72 22.53
C LYS A 215 -27.05 0.74 21.53
N ASP A 216 -28.14 1.13 20.88
CA ASP A 216 -28.76 0.30 19.85
C ASP A 216 -27.82 0.08 18.66
N PRO A 217 -27.65 -1.17 18.19
CA PRO A 217 -26.79 -1.49 17.04
C PRO A 217 -27.18 -0.78 15.74
N SER A 218 -28.44 -0.36 15.58
CA SER A 218 -28.93 0.39 14.43
C SER A 218 -28.64 1.89 14.52
N SER A 219 -28.39 2.42 15.72
CA SER A 219 -28.20 3.86 15.95
C SER A 219 -26.93 4.40 15.30
N ARG A 220 -26.93 5.70 14.94
CA ARG A 220 -25.73 6.40 14.44
C ARG A 220 -24.65 6.60 15.51
N ARG A 221 -25.03 6.50 16.78
CA ARG A 221 -24.12 6.64 17.94
C ARG A 221 -23.38 5.35 18.27
N TYR A 222 -23.77 4.22 17.68
CA TYR A 222 -23.09 2.94 17.81
C TYR A 222 -21.75 2.99 17.05
N ILE A 223 -20.65 2.88 17.79
CA ILE A 223 -19.30 3.02 17.24
C ILE A 223 -18.92 1.71 16.56
N ARG A 224 -18.64 1.78 15.27
CA ARG A 224 -18.29 0.61 14.45
C ARG A 224 -16.84 0.66 14.00
N GLY A 225 -16.26 -0.52 13.83
CA GLY A 225 -15.06 -0.73 13.01
C GLY A 225 -13.72 -0.41 13.65
N VAL A 226 -12.72 -0.27 12.76
CA VAL A 226 -11.28 -0.28 13.04
C VAL A 226 -10.82 1.07 13.60
N LEU A 227 -9.87 1.07 14.53
CA LEU A 227 -9.31 2.30 15.12
C LEU A 227 -8.31 2.98 14.17
N HIS A 228 -8.51 4.27 13.93
CA HIS A 228 -7.53 5.09 13.21
C HIS A 228 -6.29 5.36 14.07
N SER A 229 -5.10 5.33 13.48
CA SER A 229 -3.82 5.58 14.18
C SER A 229 -3.69 7.04 14.63
N HIS A 230 -4.07 7.99 13.76
CA HIS A 230 -3.96 9.43 14.01
C HIS A 230 -5.35 10.10 13.99
N PRO A 231 -6.10 10.10 15.10
CA PRO A 231 -7.45 10.65 15.13
C PRO A 231 -7.49 12.18 15.14
N ILE A 232 -6.51 12.83 15.79
CA ILE A 232 -6.44 14.29 15.92
C ILE A 232 -6.18 14.94 14.56
N SER A 233 -5.14 14.48 13.84
CA SER A 233 -4.82 14.97 12.50
C SER A 233 -6.02 14.88 11.56
N LEU A 234 -6.77 13.78 11.66
CA LEU A 234 -7.92 13.56 10.80
C LEU A 234 -9.12 14.45 11.18
N SER A 235 -9.27 14.75 12.47
CA SER A 235 -10.29 15.69 12.96
C SER A 235 -9.98 17.14 12.56
N ILE A 236 -8.70 17.54 12.63
CA ILE A 236 -8.23 18.85 12.14
C ILE A 236 -8.48 18.97 10.63
N GLY A 237 -8.12 17.93 9.86
CA GLY A 237 -8.40 17.89 8.42
C GLY A 237 -9.89 18.01 8.10
N ALA A 238 -10.77 17.37 8.88
CA ALA A 238 -12.22 17.48 8.73
C ALA A 238 -12.72 18.91 9.00
N ILE A 239 -12.24 19.57 10.06
CA ILE A 239 -12.59 20.96 10.39
C ILE A 239 -12.15 21.89 9.25
N LEU A 240 -10.88 21.79 8.82
CA LEU A 240 -10.34 22.62 7.75
C LEU A 240 -11.11 22.43 6.44
N THR A 241 -11.54 21.21 6.14
CA THR A 241 -12.33 20.91 4.93
C THR A 241 -13.71 21.57 5.00
N LEU A 242 -14.39 21.51 6.16
CA LEU A 242 -15.67 22.19 6.36
C LEU A 242 -15.52 23.72 6.23
N VAL A 243 -14.50 24.28 6.90
CA VAL A 243 -14.21 25.72 6.83
C VAL A 243 -13.90 26.13 5.40
N LEU A 244 -13.05 25.40 4.67
CA LEU A 244 -12.70 25.72 3.29
C LEU A 244 -13.92 25.64 2.36
N THR A 245 -14.82 24.68 2.58
CA THR A 245 -16.03 24.54 1.76
C THR A 245 -16.99 25.73 1.92
N LEU A 246 -16.99 26.38 3.09
CA LEU A 246 -17.76 27.61 3.33
C LEU A 246 -16.99 28.87 2.89
N LEU A 247 -15.68 28.89 3.15
CA LEU A 247 -14.82 30.03 2.91
C LEU A 247 -14.58 30.27 1.41
N LEU A 248 -14.54 29.22 0.60
CA LEU A 248 -14.31 29.34 -0.84
C LEU A 248 -15.43 30.10 -1.58
N PRO A 249 -16.72 29.73 -1.47
CA PRO A 249 -17.79 30.52 -2.07
C PRO A 249 -17.90 31.91 -1.43
N ALA A 250 -17.74 32.03 -0.11
CA ALA A 250 -17.74 33.33 0.57
C ALA A 250 -16.62 34.24 0.07
N GLY A 251 -15.41 33.70 -0.15
CA GLY A 251 -14.26 34.40 -0.71
C GLY A 251 -14.49 34.90 -2.13
N ILE A 252 -15.12 34.08 -2.98
CA ILE A 252 -15.45 34.46 -4.36
C ILE A 252 -16.50 35.59 -4.36
N VAL A 253 -17.58 35.44 -3.59
CA VAL A 253 -18.66 36.43 -3.51
C VAL A 253 -18.15 37.75 -2.92
N SER A 254 -17.40 37.69 -1.83
CA SER A 254 -16.85 38.87 -1.16
C SER A 254 -15.83 39.61 -2.04
N ALA A 255 -14.93 38.89 -2.72
CA ALA A 255 -14.00 39.51 -3.67
C ALA A 255 -14.73 40.20 -4.82
N GLY A 256 -15.77 39.56 -5.38
CA GLY A 256 -16.61 40.16 -6.42
C GLY A 256 -17.32 41.42 -5.93
N LEU A 257 -17.94 41.38 -4.75
CA LEU A 257 -18.62 42.54 -4.15
C LEU A 257 -17.67 43.71 -3.86
N LEU A 258 -16.47 43.42 -3.36
CA LEU A 258 -15.44 44.45 -3.12
C LEU A 258 -14.97 45.08 -4.43
N LEU A 259 -14.74 44.28 -5.47
CA LEU A 259 -14.38 44.78 -6.79
C LEU A 259 -15.50 45.66 -7.39
N LEU A 260 -16.77 45.24 -7.25
CA LEU A 260 -17.91 46.02 -7.71
C LEU A 260 -18.13 47.31 -6.90
N SER A 261 -17.82 47.29 -5.60
CA SER A 261 -17.82 48.48 -4.75
C SER A 261 -16.83 49.54 -5.25
N ASP A 262 -15.66 49.13 -5.72
CA ASP A 262 -14.65 50.06 -6.23
C ASP A 262 -14.95 50.54 -7.66
N LEU A 263 -15.47 49.66 -8.53
CA LEU A 263 -15.77 49.99 -9.94
C LEU A 263 -17.10 50.74 -10.14
N MET A 264 -18.12 50.44 -9.33
CA MET A 264 -19.47 51.01 -9.43
C MET A 264 -19.97 51.50 -8.05
N PRO A 265 -19.34 52.54 -7.48
CA PRO A 265 -19.65 52.99 -6.14
C PRO A 265 -21.11 53.46 -5.98
N GLN A 266 -21.74 53.96 -7.04
CA GLN A 266 -23.14 54.42 -7.00
C GLN A 266 -24.15 53.32 -6.61
N HIS A 267 -23.85 52.05 -6.92
CA HIS A 267 -24.74 50.91 -6.62
C HIS A 267 -24.26 50.05 -5.43
N PHE A 268 -22.96 50.05 -5.12
CA PHE A 268 -22.34 49.09 -4.20
C PHE A 268 -21.63 49.73 -2.99
N GLN A 269 -21.83 51.02 -2.73
CA GLN A 269 -21.26 51.72 -1.56
C GLN A 269 -21.63 51.11 -0.19
N TRP A 270 -22.69 50.31 -0.12
CA TRP A 270 -23.11 49.63 1.11
C TRP A 270 -22.21 48.46 1.50
N VAL A 271 -21.35 47.98 0.59
CA VAL A 271 -20.49 46.81 0.82
C VAL A 271 -19.40 47.16 1.84
N PRO A 272 -19.35 46.47 3.00
CA PRO A 272 -18.40 46.81 4.03
C PRO A 272 -16.99 46.28 3.73
N LYS A 273 -15.96 47.11 3.96
CA LYS A 273 -14.55 46.77 3.67
C LYS A 273 -14.00 45.57 4.46
N TRP A 274 -14.61 45.21 5.61
CA TRP A 274 -14.19 44.05 6.39
C TRP A 274 -14.40 42.72 5.67
N LEU A 275 -15.23 42.68 4.61
CA LEU A 275 -15.37 41.51 3.73
C LEU A 275 -14.04 41.04 3.14
N LEU A 276 -12.99 41.87 3.16
CA LEU A 276 -11.63 41.53 2.74
C LEU A 276 -11.01 40.40 3.57
N VAL A 277 -11.53 40.13 4.77
CA VAL A 277 -11.09 39.01 5.62
C VAL A 277 -11.27 37.66 4.90
N PHE A 278 -12.35 37.44 4.16
CA PHE A 278 -12.61 36.16 3.50
C PHE A 278 -11.58 35.79 2.42
N PRO A 279 -11.28 36.65 1.41
CA PRO A 279 -10.26 36.34 0.42
C PRO A 279 -8.86 36.29 1.03
N LEU A 280 -8.57 37.07 2.10
CA LEU A 280 -7.27 37.06 2.77
C LEU A 280 -7.05 35.80 3.63
N CYS A 281 -8.10 35.29 4.29
CA CYS A 281 -8.01 34.06 5.09
C CYS A 281 -7.95 32.79 4.24
N LEU A 282 -8.48 32.82 3.02
CA LEU A 282 -8.53 31.67 2.11
C LEU A 282 -7.16 31.02 1.83
N PRO A 283 -6.08 31.76 1.51
CA PRO A 283 -4.76 31.15 1.34
C PRO A 283 -4.21 30.53 2.63
N VAL A 284 -4.43 31.18 3.79
CA VAL A 284 -3.96 30.68 5.09
C VAL A 284 -4.63 29.34 5.44
N VAL A 285 -5.96 29.29 5.32
CA VAL A 285 -6.73 28.06 5.56
C VAL A 285 -6.42 27.00 4.49
N GLY A 286 -6.21 27.41 3.24
CA GLY A 286 -5.81 26.53 2.14
C GLY A 286 -4.47 25.83 2.39
N ILE A 287 -3.46 26.56 2.87
CA ILE A 287 -2.15 26.00 3.23
C ILE A 287 -2.29 25.00 4.39
N ALA A 288 -3.04 25.36 5.44
CA ALA A 288 -3.31 24.44 6.53
C ALA A 288 -4.02 23.16 6.01
N TRP A 289 -4.99 23.31 5.12
CA TRP A 289 -5.68 22.17 4.52
C TRP A 289 -4.74 21.29 3.68
N MET A 290 -3.76 21.86 2.97
CA MET A 290 -2.76 21.07 2.26
C MET A 290 -1.89 20.24 3.21
N ILE A 291 -1.54 20.76 4.38
CA ILE A 291 -0.71 20.06 5.37
C ILE A 291 -1.49 18.91 6.05
N TRP A 292 -2.71 19.18 6.54
CA TRP A 292 -3.47 18.21 7.33
C TRP A 292 -4.55 17.46 6.54
N GLY A 293 -5.26 18.15 5.64
CA GLY A 293 -6.35 17.61 4.83
C GLY A 293 -5.86 16.64 3.76
N MET A 294 -4.86 17.02 2.96
CA MET A 294 -4.32 16.14 1.91
C MET A 294 -3.66 14.88 2.49
N ASN A 295 -3.13 14.97 3.71
CA ASN A 295 -2.51 13.84 4.39
C ASN A 295 -3.50 12.87 5.05
N GLY A 296 -4.79 13.24 5.16
CA GLY A 296 -5.83 12.38 5.70
C GLY A 296 -6.15 11.19 4.80
N SER A 297 -5.59 10.02 5.11
CA SER A 297 -5.88 8.75 4.42
C SER A 297 -6.72 7.80 5.26
N CYS A 298 -7.40 6.87 4.60
CA CYS A 298 -8.03 5.74 5.27
C CYS A 298 -6.96 4.70 5.64
N ARG A 299 -7.02 4.16 6.85
CA ARG A 299 -6.11 3.09 7.31
C ARG A 299 -6.25 1.78 6.53
N ILE A 300 -7.43 1.45 6.03
CA ILE A 300 -7.68 0.15 5.37
C ILE A 300 -7.25 0.21 3.90
N CYS A 301 -7.78 1.17 3.13
CA CYS A 301 -7.52 1.26 1.69
C CYS A 301 -6.45 2.29 1.30
N GLY A 302 -5.86 3.01 2.26
CA GLY A 302 -4.84 4.05 2.00
C GLY A 302 -5.36 5.32 1.31
N GLN A 303 -6.62 5.32 0.86
CA GLN A 303 -7.16 6.35 0.00
C GLN A 303 -7.42 7.66 0.76
N ARG A 304 -7.15 8.81 0.11
CA ARG A 304 -7.34 10.15 0.68
C ARG A 304 -8.82 10.45 0.90
N LEU A 305 -9.18 10.89 2.11
CA LEU A 305 -10.57 11.05 2.54
C LEU A 305 -11.19 12.38 2.11
N PHE A 306 -10.40 13.46 2.15
CA PHE A 306 -10.87 14.82 1.89
C PHE A 306 -10.62 15.30 0.46
N VAL A 307 -10.12 14.43 -0.42
CA VAL A 307 -9.81 14.77 -1.81
C VAL A 307 -10.86 14.13 -2.72
N PRO A 308 -11.58 14.91 -3.55
CA PRO A 308 -12.51 14.34 -4.50
C PRO A 308 -11.73 13.48 -5.51
N ARG A 309 -12.21 12.28 -5.77
CA ARG A 309 -11.73 11.44 -6.86
C ARG A 309 -12.89 10.93 -7.70
N MET A 310 -12.63 10.81 -8.99
CA MET A 310 -13.50 10.19 -9.98
C MET A 310 -13.34 8.67 -9.92
N CYS A 311 -13.88 8.05 -8.88
CA CYS A 311 -13.97 6.60 -8.81
C CYS A 311 -15.27 6.16 -8.15
N LEU A 312 -15.60 4.89 -8.32
CA LEU A 312 -16.82 4.31 -7.82
C LEU A 312 -16.80 4.31 -6.29
N LYS A 313 -17.81 4.94 -5.69
CA LYS A 313 -17.95 5.07 -4.25
C LYS A 313 -18.80 3.93 -3.70
N ASN A 314 -18.53 3.54 -2.46
CA ASN A 314 -19.28 2.47 -1.81
C ASN A 314 -20.73 2.91 -1.56
N SER A 315 -21.69 2.00 -1.79
CA SER A 315 -23.12 2.26 -1.53
C SER A 315 -23.44 2.56 -0.07
N LYS A 316 -22.60 2.09 0.87
CA LYS A 316 -22.75 2.33 2.31
C LYS A 316 -22.13 3.65 2.76
N ALA A 317 -21.48 4.40 1.88
CA ALA A 317 -20.88 5.69 2.21
C ALA A 317 -21.98 6.74 2.47
N HIS A 318 -21.72 7.64 3.43
CA HIS A 318 -22.64 8.74 3.69
C HIS A 318 -22.59 9.74 2.54
N HIS A 319 -23.75 9.98 1.92
CA HIS A 319 -23.93 10.88 0.80
C HIS A 319 -25.06 11.86 1.08
N VAL A 320 -24.87 13.11 0.71
CA VAL A 320 -25.94 14.10 0.65
C VAL A 320 -25.99 14.64 -0.79
N PRO A 321 -27.16 14.61 -1.45
CA PRO A 321 -27.29 15.13 -2.81
C PRO A 321 -26.86 16.61 -2.86
N GLY A 322 -26.11 16.98 -3.91
CA GLY A 322 -25.54 18.32 -4.10
C GLY A 322 -24.25 18.60 -3.31
N LEU A 323 -24.16 18.14 -2.07
CA LEU A 323 -23.00 18.37 -1.16
C LEU A 323 -21.93 17.25 -1.26
N GLY A 324 -22.26 16.14 -1.92
CA GLY A 324 -21.37 15.02 -2.16
C GLY A 324 -21.13 14.16 -0.91
N TYR A 325 -19.92 13.61 -0.81
CA TYR A 325 -19.56 12.60 0.20
C TYR A 325 -18.59 13.13 1.26
N ILE A 326 -17.83 14.19 0.94
CA ILE A 326 -16.76 14.70 1.81
C ILE A 326 -17.35 15.44 3.01
N LEU A 327 -18.39 16.25 2.79
CA LEU A 327 -19.06 17.01 3.85
C LEU A 327 -19.77 16.11 4.88
N PRO A 328 -20.60 15.12 4.47
CA PRO A 328 -21.20 14.19 5.41
C PRO A 328 -20.18 13.42 6.23
N VAL A 329 -19.09 12.97 5.61
CA VAL A 329 -18.00 12.26 6.30
C VAL A 329 -17.34 13.18 7.32
N SER A 330 -16.96 14.40 6.94
CA SER A 330 -16.32 15.37 7.83
C SER A 330 -17.21 15.71 9.04
N PHE A 331 -18.50 15.95 8.80
CA PHE A 331 -19.48 16.19 9.87
C PHE A 331 -19.62 14.98 10.79
N HIS A 332 -19.74 13.78 10.22
CA HIS A 332 -19.93 12.56 11.00
C HIS A 332 -18.71 12.23 11.87
N MET A 333 -17.51 12.54 11.39
CA MET A 333 -16.26 12.40 12.15
C MET A 333 -16.24 13.29 13.40
N LEU A 334 -16.68 14.54 13.27
CA LEU A 334 -16.66 15.51 14.36
C LEU A 334 -17.76 15.23 15.40
N VAL A 335 -18.97 14.90 14.95
CA VAL A 335 -20.12 14.71 15.84
C VAL A 335 -20.13 13.32 16.50
N PHE A 336 -19.88 12.27 15.72
CA PHE A 336 -20.03 10.89 16.19
C PHE A 336 -18.69 10.20 16.50
N ARG A 337 -17.54 10.83 16.18
CA ARG A 337 -16.19 10.27 16.38
C ARG A 337 -15.95 8.93 15.68
N TRP A 338 -16.72 8.64 14.64
CA TRP A 338 -16.49 7.53 13.72
C TRP A 338 -17.03 7.93 12.34
N PHE A 339 -16.67 7.21 11.29
CA PHE A 339 -17.17 7.45 9.93
C PHE A 339 -17.07 6.18 9.08
N ARG A 340 -17.70 6.17 7.91
CA ARG A 340 -17.45 5.15 6.88
C ARG A 340 -16.56 5.74 5.80
N CYS A 341 -15.51 5.02 5.42
CA CYS A 341 -14.71 5.42 4.27
C CYS A 341 -15.58 5.42 3.01
N THR A 342 -15.47 6.47 2.19
CA THR A 342 -16.23 6.63 0.95
C THR A 342 -15.89 5.58 -0.11
N TYR A 343 -14.69 5.01 -0.04
CA TYR A 343 -14.16 4.05 -1.02
C TYR A 343 -14.36 2.60 -0.58
N CYS A 344 -13.75 2.18 0.53
CA CYS A 344 -13.88 0.79 1.00
C CYS A 344 -15.17 0.53 1.79
N GLY A 345 -15.91 1.56 2.21
CA GLY A 345 -17.13 1.40 3.01
C GLY A 345 -16.89 0.95 4.46
N THR A 346 -15.66 0.61 4.82
CA THR A 346 -15.30 0.13 6.15
C THR A 346 -15.54 1.23 7.18
N PRO A 347 -16.24 0.92 8.30
CA PRO A 347 -16.37 1.85 9.40
C PRO A 347 -15.01 2.03 10.10
N VAL A 348 -14.66 3.28 10.39
CA VAL A 348 -13.43 3.67 11.08
C VAL A 348 -13.81 4.52 12.28
N ARG A 349 -13.30 4.17 13.45
CA ARG A 349 -13.48 4.94 14.68
C ARG A 349 -12.28 5.82 14.99
N LEU A 350 -12.54 6.98 15.58
CA LEU A 350 -11.54 7.93 16.05
C LEU A 350 -11.43 7.79 17.57
N LYS A 351 -10.20 7.65 18.09
CA LYS A 351 -9.98 7.57 19.55
C LYS A 351 -10.47 8.86 20.20
N LYS A 352 -10.98 8.74 21.44
CA LYS A 352 -11.25 9.92 22.27
C LYS A 352 -9.99 10.73 22.47
#